data_AF-A0A1S2LWR4-F1
#
_entry.id   AF-A0A1S2LWR4-F1
#
_cell.length_a   1.000
_cell.length_b   1.000
_cell.length_c   1.000
_cell.angle_alpha   90.00
_cell.angle_beta   90.00
_cell.angle_gamma   90.00
#
_symmetry.space_group_name_H-M   'P 1'
#
loop_
_entity.id
_entity.type
_entity.pdbx_description
1 polymer ?
#
loop_
_entity_poly.entity_id
_entity_poly.type
_entity_poly.pdbx_seq_one_letter_code
_entity_poly.pdbx_strand_id
1 'polypeptide(L)'
;MKQKCCLNQAINTVKYGVWIDGHFSWVDSENWICIDKNEEKHRQIFKNNTDKLSIIFESNVDVRTILQNITLVNLSKKKRTIKLFISQQITYEMNDAVTFFAPSAEAIVRSYKGQYLLLNGLLNKRGIIQYCTDYNVNDSLNDGQLKIHPFSYGTSIPVFSLEGTIEATDEVNAYFWLCTGRNENEIINDNLLLQLNLQNWIYSNDIEKTVQSCSN
;
A
#
# COMPACT_ATOMS: atom_id res chain seq x y z
N MET A 1 -25.33 -3.76 -0.35
CA MET A 1 -25.25 -2.45 0.35
C MET A 1 -24.22 -2.43 1.49
N LYS A 2 -24.24 -3.34 2.48
CA LYS A 2 -23.31 -3.30 3.63
C LYS A 2 -21.81 -3.41 3.25
N GLN A 3 -21.45 -4.25 2.28
CA GLN A 3 -20.05 -4.48 1.91
C GLN A 3 -19.36 -3.27 1.25
N LYS A 4 -20.07 -2.55 0.36
CA LYS A 4 -19.58 -1.29 -0.24
C LYS A 4 -19.34 -0.18 0.80
N CYS A 5 -20.12 -0.17 1.89
CA CYS A 5 -19.91 0.76 3.00
C CYS A 5 -18.64 0.43 3.79
N CYS A 6 -18.41 -0.85 4.12
CA CYS A 6 -17.20 -1.31 4.79
C CYS A 6 -15.93 -1.04 3.95
N LEU A 7 -16.00 -1.21 2.64
CA LEU A 7 -14.89 -0.98 1.71
C LEU A 7 -14.50 0.50 1.63
N ASN A 8 -15.49 1.38 1.45
CA ASN A 8 -15.26 2.83 1.44
C ASN A 8 -14.73 3.33 2.78
N GLN A 9 -15.19 2.76 3.90
CA GLN A 9 -14.65 3.07 5.21
C GLN A 9 -13.20 2.58 5.34
N ALA A 10 -12.89 1.37 4.85
CA ALA A 10 -11.54 0.81 4.90
C ALA A 10 -10.53 1.62 4.07
N ILE A 11 -10.92 2.19 2.92
CA ILE A 11 -10.02 3.05 2.11
C ILE A 11 -9.65 4.33 2.86
N ASN A 12 -10.63 4.94 3.53
CA ASN A 12 -10.44 6.20 4.24
C ASN A 12 -9.61 6.04 5.52
N THR A 13 -9.33 4.80 5.91
CA THR A 13 -8.45 4.49 7.04
C THR A 13 -7.08 3.96 6.63
N VAL A 14 -6.76 3.92 5.34
CA VAL A 14 -5.40 3.57 4.90
C VAL A 14 -4.49 4.78 5.02
N LYS A 15 -3.36 4.61 5.69
CA LYS A 15 -2.28 5.58 5.77
C LYS A 15 -1.04 5.08 5.04
N TYR A 16 -0.35 6.03 4.43
CA TYR A 16 0.90 5.79 3.70
C TYR A 16 2.01 6.55 4.38
N GLY A 17 3.10 5.85 4.67
CA GLY A 17 4.34 6.42 5.19
C GLY A 17 5.47 6.16 4.21
N VAL A 18 6.42 7.09 4.11
CA VAL A 18 7.59 6.90 3.28
C VAL A 18 8.84 7.06 4.12
N TRP A 19 9.72 6.07 4.01
CA TRP A 19 11.10 6.20 4.41
C TRP A 19 11.97 6.39 3.17
N ILE A 20 12.82 7.40 3.18
CA ILE A 20 13.78 7.68 2.11
C ILE A 20 15.05 8.28 2.70
N ASP A 21 16.21 7.72 2.33
CA ASP A 21 17.54 8.19 2.76
C ASP A 21 17.69 8.45 4.28
N GLY A 22 17.09 7.60 5.12
CA GLY A 22 17.17 7.72 6.59
C GLY A 22 16.13 8.64 7.22
N HIS A 23 15.20 9.20 6.44
CA HIS A 23 14.10 10.02 6.93
C HIS A 23 12.77 9.31 6.73
N PHE A 24 11.94 9.22 7.77
CA PHE A 24 10.57 8.75 7.67
C PHE A 24 9.55 9.88 7.83
N SER A 25 8.48 9.86 7.02
CA SER A 25 7.31 10.72 7.23
C SER A 25 6.02 10.04 6.77
N TRP A 26 4.93 10.27 7.50
CA TRP A 26 3.59 9.94 7.02
C TRP A 26 3.13 10.96 5.98
N VAL A 27 2.44 10.52 4.94
CA VAL A 27 1.96 11.38 3.84
C VAL A 27 0.89 12.38 4.29
N ASP A 28 0.22 12.13 5.42
CA ASP A 28 -0.72 13.06 6.06
C ASP A 28 -0.06 14.02 7.06
N SER A 29 1.27 14.00 7.20
CA SER A 29 2.03 14.95 8.02
C SER A 29 2.26 16.29 7.31
N GLU A 30 2.63 17.31 8.07
CA GLU A 30 2.87 18.67 7.59
C GLU A 30 3.95 18.82 6.50
N ASN A 31 4.83 17.82 6.36
CA ASN A 31 5.89 17.82 5.34
C ASN A 31 5.37 17.54 3.92
N TRP A 32 4.12 17.09 3.80
CA TRP A 32 3.48 16.71 2.56
C TRP A 32 2.37 17.69 2.19
N ILE A 33 2.40 18.14 0.94
CA ILE A 33 1.42 19.08 0.40
C ILE A 33 0.63 18.36 -0.69
N CYS A 34 -0.70 18.30 -0.55
CA CYS A 34 -1.59 17.88 -1.63
C CYS A 34 -1.63 18.99 -2.68
N ILE A 35 -1.03 18.75 -3.85
CA ILE A 35 -0.93 19.75 -4.92
C ILE A 35 -2.02 19.58 -5.99
N ASP A 36 -2.65 18.40 -6.05
CA ASP A 36 -3.75 18.11 -6.96
C ASP A 36 -4.65 17.02 -6.35
N LYS A 37 -5.96 17.20 -6.50
CA LYS A 37 -6.98 16.24 -6.06
C LYS A 37 -8.09 16.24 -7.10
N ASN A 38 -8.27 15.10 -7.77
CA ASN A 38 -9.34 14.87 -8.71
C ASN A 38 -10.23 13.74 -8.19
N GLU A 39 -11.41 14.11 -7.70
CA GLU A 39 -12.35 13.16 -7.10
C GLU A 39 -12.99 12.23 -8.14
N GLU A 40 -13.25 12.72 -9.36
CA GLU A 40 -13.84 11.94 -10.45
C GLU A 40 -12.90 10.82 -10.92
N LYS A 41 -11.59 11.10 -10.92
CA LYS A 41 -10.54 10.14 -11.31
C LYS A 41 -9.97 9.36 -10.12
N HIS A 42 -10.49 9.59 -8.90
CA HIS A 42 -9.93 9.03 -7.66
C HIS A 42 -8.41 9.20 -7.57
N ARG A 43 -7.93 10.39 -7.96
CA ARG A 43 -6.51 10.70 -8.10
C ARG A 43 -6.08 11.81 -7.16
N GLN A 44 -4.94 11.62 -6.51
CA GLN A 44 -4.34 12.61 -5.61
C GLN A 44 -2.83 12.69 -5.83
N ILE A 45 -2.28 13.91 -5.83
CA ILE A 45 -0.84 14.13 -5.91
C ILE A 45 -0.37 14.83 -4.64
N PHE A 46 0.59 14.22 -3.98
CA PHE A 46 1.29 14.79 -2.84
C PHE A 46 2.74 15.09 -3.21
N LYS A 47 3.29 16.14 -2.60
CA LYS A 47 4.68 16.54 -2.79
C LYS A 47 5.33 16.85 -1.45
N ASN A 48 6.51 16.30 -1.24
CA ASN A 48 7.40 16.64 -0.14
C ASN A 48 8.63 17.35 -0.72
N ASN A 49 8.72 18.66 -0.46
CA ASN A 49 9.78 19.51 -1.00
C ASN A 49 11.14 19.30 -0.31
N THR A 50 11.13 18.87 0.95
CA THR A 50 12.33 18.56 1.73
C THR A 50 12.98 17.30 1.18
N ASP A 51 12.19 16.24 1.06
CA ASP A 51 12.65 14.93 0.58
C ASP A 51 12.67 14.85 -0.95
N LYS A 52 12.37 15.92 -1.69
CA LYS A 52 12.35 15.96 -3.16
C LYS A 52 11.59 14.76 -3.75
N LEU A 53 10.41 14.48 -3.23
CA LEU A 53 9.61 13.32 -3.60
C LEU A 53 8.19 13.76 -3.94
N SER A 54 7.59 13.14 -4.95
CA SER A 54 6.15 13.25 -5.20
C SER A 54 5.52 11.87 -5.20
N ILE A 55 4.29 11.79 -4.73
CA ILE A 55 3.50 10.56 -4.73
C ILE A 55 2.20 10.85 -5.46
N ILE A 56 1.84 9.97 -6.38
CA ILE A 56 0.56 10.01 -7.08
C ILE A 56 -0.21 8.76 -6.68
N PHE A 57 -1.40 8.96 -6.14
CA PHE A 57 -2.34 7.89 -5.83
C PHE A 57 -3.45 7.87 -6.87
N GLU A 58 -3.75 6.70 -7.42
CA GLU A 58 -4.88 6.46 -8.30
C GLU A 58 -5.60 5.20 -7.82
N SER A 59 -6.88 5.33 -7.45
CA SER A 59 -7.62 4.22 -6.85
C SER A 59 -8.72 3.71 -7.77
N ASN A 60 -8.79 2.40 -7.94
CA ASN A 60 -9.90 1.68 -8.54
C ASN A 60 -10.64 0.90 -7.45
N VAL A 61 -11.94 1.16 -7.33
CA VAL A 61 -12.79 0.59 -6.29
C VAL A 61 -13.87 -0.26 -6.95
N ASP A 62 -13.82 -1.56 -6.70
CA ASP A 62 -14.85 -2.52 -7.10
C ASP A 62 -15.72 -2.91 -5.88
N VAL A 63 -16.66 -3.84 -6.05
CA VAL A 63 -17.61 -4.26 -5.03
C VAL A 63 -16.93 -4.87 -3.79
N ARG A 64 -15.82 -5.60 -3.99
CA ARG A 64 -15.10 -6.32 -2.93
C ARG A 64 -13.61 -6.00 -2.84
N THR A 65 -13.08 -5.29 -3.82
CA THR A 65 -11.64 -5.01 -3.92
C THR A 65 -11.37 -3.54 -4.12
N ILE A 66 -10.26 -3.10 -3.56
CA ILE A 66 -9.63 -1.81 -3.86
C ILE A 66 -8.28 -2.12 -4.45
N LEU A 67 -7.94 -1.48 -5.56
CA LEU A 67 -6.59 -1.45 -6.09
C LEU A 67 -6.15 0.01 -6.16
N GLN A 68 -5.00 0.31 -5.56
CA GLN A 68 -4.38 1.61 -5.66
C GLN A 68 -3.05 1.49 -6.38
N ASN A 69 -2.91 2.24 -7.48
CA ASN A 69 -1.63 2.52 -8.11
C ASN A 69 -0.98 3.70 -7.38
N ILE A 70 0.28 3.52 -6.99
CA ILE A 70 1.05 4.47 -6.19
C ILE A 70 2.35 4.76 -6.93
N THR A 71 2.39 5.87 -7.64
CA THR A 71 3.61 6.28 -8.36
C THR A 71 4.47 7.16 -7.46
N LEU A 72 5.68 6.69 -7.16
CA LEU A 72 6.67 7.38 -6.35
C LEU A 72 7.68 8.04 -7.30
N VAL A 73 7.72 9.37 -7.35
CA VAL A 73 8.53 10.15 -8.30
C VAL A 73 9.71 10.80 -7.57
N ASN A 74 10.91 10.38 -7.90
CA ASN A 74 12.13 10.95 -7.35
C ASN A 74 12.48 12.26 -8.06
N LEU A 75 12.33 13.40 -7.38
CA LEU A 75 12.66 14.72 -7.93
C LEU A 75 14.13 15.11 -7.74
N SER A 76 14.94 14.22 -7.16
CA SER A 76 16.37 14.43 -6.95
C SER A 76 17.21 13.89 -8.11
N LYS A 77 18.46 14.35 -8.21
CA LYS A 77 19.44 13.89 -9.22
C LYS A 77 20.24 12.66 -8.79
N LYS A 78 19.81 11.93 -7.77
CA LYS A 78 20.51 10.75 -7.24
C LYS A 78 19.56 9.57 -7.19
N LYS A 79 20.08 8.36 -7.40
CA LYS A 79 19.37 7.12 -7.08
C LYS A 79 19.11 7.05 -5.58
N ARG A 80 17.92 6.59 -5.18
CA ARG A 80 17.50 6.54 -3.78
C ARG A 80 16.89 5.20 -3.40
N THR A 81 17.05 4.84 -2.13
CA THR A 81 16.38 3.68 -1.53
C THR A 81 15.11 4.16 -0.86
N ILE A 82 13.99 3.52 -1.16
CA ILE A 82 12.68 3.90 -0.65
C ILE A 82 11.99 2.71 0.00
N LYS A 83 11.25 2.99 1.07
CA LYS A 83 10.29 2.07 1.67
C LYS A 83 8.96 2.77 1.78
N LEU A 84 7.93 2.17 1.18
CA LEU A 84 6.55 2.59 1.32
C LEU A 84 5.92 1.75 2.42
N PHE A 85 5.55 2.39 3.53
CA PHE A 85 4.80 1.79 4.62
C PHE A 85 3.32 2.00 4.40
N ILE A 86 2.54 0.94 4.52
CA ILE A 86 1.09 0.96 4.35
C ILE A 86 0.47 0.48 5.65
N SER A 87 -0.42 1.29 6.22
CA SER A 87 -1.13 0.98 7.45
C SER A 87 -2.62 1.03 7.20
N GLN A 88 -3.36 0.04 7.68
CA GLN A 88 -4.82 0.15 7.75
C GLN A 88 -5.20 0.43 9.19
N GLN A 89 -5.74 1.62 9.41
CA GLN A 89 -6.24 2.06 10.70
C GLN A 89 -7.70 1.65 10.86
N ILE A 90 -8.18 1.64 12.09
CA ILE A 90 -9.58 1.42 12.41
C ILE A 90 -10.02 2.54 13.33
N THR A 91 -11.18 3.14 13.07
CA THR A 91 -11.74 4.23 13.87
C THR A 91 -12.71 3.76 14.95
N TYR A 92 -12.89 2.46 15.10
CA TYR A 92 -13.83 1.83 16.04
C TYR A 92 -13.20 0.58 16.66
N GLU A 93 -13.70 0.20 17.84
CA GLU A 93 -13.20 -0.98 18.55
C GLU A 93 -13.59 -2.28 17.84
N MET A 94 -12.60 -3.17 17.68
CA MET A 94 -12.75 -4.50 17.12
C MET A 94 -12.18 -5.52 18.11
N ASN A 95 -12.75 -5.58 19.31
CA ASN A 95 -12.21 -6.33 20.45
C ASN A 95 -12.05 -7.85 20.20
N ASP A 96 -12.73 -8.40 19.19
CA ASP A 96 -12.62 -9.81 18.78
C ASP A 96 -11.98 -9.98 17.38
N ALA A 97 -11.31 -8.96 16.87
CA ALA A 97 -10.59 -9.08 15.60
C ALA A 97 -9.32 -9.90 15.78
N VAL A 98 -9.02 -10.72 14.78
CA VAL A 98 -7.76 -11.43 14.67
C VAL A 98 -7.04 -10.89 13.45
N THR A 99 -5.83 -10.39 13.61
CA THR A 99 -4.99 -9.90 12.50
C THR A 99 -3.71 -10.72 12.47
N PHE A 100 -3.35 -11.25 11.30
CA PHE A 100 -2.16 -12.08 11.15
C PHE A 100 -1.54 -11.91 9.77
N PHE A 101 -0.26 -12.21 9.64
CA PHE A 101 0.37 -12.39 8.33
C PHE A 101 0.12 -13.83 7.87
N ALA A 102 -0.47 -14.00 6.69
CA ALA A 102 -0.77 -15.28 6.06
C ALA A 102 0.35 -15.64 5.06
N PRO A 103 1.28 -16.56 5.40
CA PRO A 103 2.46 -16.81 4.55
C PRO A 103 2.11 -17.39 3.17
N SER A 104 1.04 -18.18 3.08
CA SER A 104 0.57 -18.77 1.81
C SER A 104 0.06 -17.73 0.81
N ALA A 105 -0.42 -16.59 1.29
CA ALA A 105 -0.91 -15.49 0.48
C ALA A 105 0.08 -14.30 0.41
N GLU A 106 1.16 -14.38 1.20
CA GLU A 106 2.13 -13.30 1.44
C GLU A 106 1.43 -11.96 1.78
N ALA A 107 0.37 -12.02 2.58
CA ALA A 107 -0.55 -10.91 2.83
C ALA A 107 -0.91 -10.79 4.31
N ILE A 108 -1.34 -9.61 4.74
CA ILE A 108 -1.99 -9.44 6.05
C ILE A 108 -3.46 -9.78 5.92
N VAL A 109 -3.96 -10.65 6.80
CA VAL A 109 -5.37 -11.02 6.89
C VAL A 109 -5.92 -10.57 8.23
N ARG A 110 -7.14 -10.02 8.20
CA ARG A 110 -7.92 -9.70 9.38
C ARG A 110 -9.28 -10.36 9.31
N SER A 111 -9.70 -10.99 10.41
CA SER A 111 -11.05 -11.53 10.59
C SER A 111 -11.74 -10.82 11.75
N TYR A 112 -13.00 -10.42 11.56
CA TYR A 112 -13.86 -9.85 12.60
C TYR A 112 -15.34 -10.12 12.30
N LYS A 113 -16.05 -10.75 13.24
CA LYS A 113 -17.50 -11.01 13.15
C LYS A 113 -17.95 -11.60 11.81
N GLY A 114 -17.21 -12.59 11.31
CA GLY A 114 -17.51 -13.27 10.03
C GLY A 114 -17.21 -12.43 8.78
N GLN A 115 -16.46 -11.34 8.92
CA GLN A 115 -15.92 -10.57 7.80
C GLN A 115 -14.40 -10.72 7.76
N TYR A 116 -13.88 -10.82 6.55
CA TYR A 116 -12.46 -10.95 6.28
C TYR A 116 -11.99 -9.76 5.46
N LEU A 117 -10.82 -9.23 5.83
CA LEU A 117 -10.08 -8.24 5.06
C LEU A 117 -8.70 -8.83 4.77
N LEU A 118 -8.23 -8.65 3.54
CA LEU A 118 -6.87 -8.97 3.13
C LEU A 118 -6.20 -7.69 2.64
N LEU A 119 -4.95 -7.45 3.06
CA LEU A 119 -4.12 -6.35 2.63
C LEU A 119 -2.85 -6.90 2.03
N ASN A 120 -2.53 -6.45 0.83
CA ASN A 120 -1.32 -6.86 0.14
C ASN A 120 -0.84 -5.74 -0.79
N GLY A 121 0.37 -5.88 -1.30
CA GLY A 121 0.93 -4.91 -2.21
C GLY A 121 2.21 -5.44 -2.86
N LEU A 122 2.67 -4.70 -3.87
CA LEU A 122 3.94 -4.98 -4.52
C LEU A 122 4.61 -3.68 -4.97
N LEU A 123 5.94 -3.65 -4.90
CA LEU A 123 6.79 -2.62 -5.49
C LEU A 123 7.86 -3.32 -6.30
N ASN A 124 8.04 -2.95 -7.57
CA ASN A 124 9.00 -3.61 -8.47
C ASN A 124 8.89 -5.15 -8.48
N LYS A 125 7.66 -5.68 -8.60
CA LYS A 125 7.38 -7.13 -8.60
C LYS A 125 7.74 -7.84 -7.28
N ARG A 126 8.10 -7.10 -6.23
CA ARG A 126 8.41 -7.62 -4.91
C ARG A 126 7.28 -7.30 -3.94
N GLY A 127 6.80 -8.32 -3.22
CA GLY A 127 5.73 -8.17 -2.24
C GLY A 127 6.17 -7.53 -0.93
N ILE A 128 5.45 -7.86 0.14
CA ILE A 128 5.70 -7.38 1.50
C ILE A 128 7.11 -7.78 1.98
N ILE A 129 7.87 -6.82 2.51
CA ILE A 129 9.24 -7.07 3.04
C ILE A 129 9.26 -7.13 4.55
N GLN A 130 8.62 -6.16 5.20
CA GLN A 130 8.48 -6.10 6.64
C GLN A 130 7.01 -5.98 6.98
N TYR A 131 6.60 -6.51 8.12
CA TYR A 131 5.24 -6.39 8.61
C TYR A 131 5.19 -6.43 10.14
N CYS A 132 4.18 -5.76 10.67
CA CYS A 132 3.78 -5.77 12.06
C CYS A 132 2.25 -5.71 12.10
N THR A 133 1.60 -6.68 12.74
CA THR A 133 0.13 -6.71 12.84
C THR A 133 -0.40 -5.83 13.98
N ASP A 134 0.49 -5.40 14.88
CA ASP A 134 0.18 -4.54 16.04
C ASP A 134 1.24 -3.43 16.20
N TYR A 135 1.22 -2.48 15.27
CA TYR A 135 2.09 -1.32 15.29
C TYR A 135 1.61 -0.29 16.32
N ASN A 136 2.52 0.13 17.18
CA ASN A 136 2.30 1.27 18.06
C ASN A 136 2.68 2.55 17.32
N VAL A 137 1.78 3.52 17.24
CA VAL A 137 2.03 4.82 16.59
C VAL A 137 3.21 5.60 17.20
N ASN A 138 3.59 5.28 18.45
CA ASN A 138 4.75 5.86 19.11
C ASN A 138 6.07 5.17 18.73
N ASP A 139 6.04 4.02 18.05
CA ASP A 139 7.26 3.39 17.53
C ASP A 139 7.80 4.21 16.35
N SER A 140 9.04 4.69 16.49
CA SER A 140 9.72 5.43 15.43
C SER A 140 10.05 4.51 14.26
N LEU A 141 9.82 5.00 13.04
CA LEU A 141 10.23 4.35 11.80
C LEU A 141 11.42 5.06 11.13
N ASN A 142 12.15 5.92 11.86
CA ASN A 142 13.26 6.69 11.30
C ASN A 142 14.43 5.81 10.83
N ASP A 143 14.62 4.64 11.44
CA ASP A 143 15.57 3.62 10.97
C ASP A 143 15.02 2.77 9.81
N GLY A 144 13.76 2.98 9.44
CA GLY A 144 13.06 2.24 8.39
C GLY A 144 12.78 0.78 8.75
N GLN A 145 12.68 0.44 10.04
CA GLN A 145 12.46 -0.93 10.50
C GLN A 145 11.13 -1.09 11.26
N LEU A 146 10.42 -2.18 10.97
CA LEU A 146 9.27 -2.63 11.76
C LEU A 146 9.71 -3.71 12.73
N LYS A 147 9.21 -3.63 13.97
CA LYS A 147 9.24 -4.76 14.89
C LYS A 147 8.31 -5.84 14.34
N ILE A 148 8.82 -7.06 14.16
CA ILE A 148 8.03 -8.16 13.64
C ILE A 148 7.01 -8.58 14.69
N HIS A 149 5.73 -8.47 14.35
CA HIS A 149 4.61 -9.01 15.11
C HIS A 149 3.70 -9.73 14.10
N PRO A 150 3.72 -11.07 14.00
CA PRO A 150 3.02 -11.78 12.94
C PRO A 150 1.54 -12.03 13.21
N PHE A 151 1.11 -11.80 14.44
CA PHE A 151 -0.23 -12.08 14.92
C PHE A 151 -0.61 -11.08 16.00
N SER A 152 -1.86 -10.65 16.01
CA SER A 152 -2.43 -9.80 17.04
C SER A 152 -3.93 -10.05 17.21
N TYR A 153 -4.42 -9.73 18.40
CA TYR A 153 -5.81 -9.88 18.79
C TYR A 153 -6.38 -8.53 19.23
N GLY A 154 -7.64 -8.26 18.89
CA GLY A 154 -8.35 -7.03 19.21
C GLY A 154 -8.09 -5.90 18.23
N THR A 155 -8.16 -4.67 18.75
CA THR A 155 -8.01 -3.44 17.95
C THR A 155 -6.54 -3.14 17.68
N SER A 156 -5.93 -3.88 16.74
CA SER A 156 -4.53 -3.70 16.35
C SER A 156 -4.39 -2.87 15.06
N ILE A 157 -3.23 -2.25 14.85
CA ILE A 157 -2.92 -1.48 13.64
C ILE A 157 -1.87 -2.24 12.82
N PRO A 158 -2.23 -2.90 11.72
CA PRO A 158 -1.26 -3.52 10.85
C PRO A 158 -0.51 -2.45 10.06
N VAL A 159 0.79 -2.68 9.89
CA VAL A 159 1.68 -1.93 9.01
C VAL A 159 2.57 -2.92 8.28
N PHE A 160 2.79 -2.69 6.99
CA PHE A 160 3.78 -3.42 6.21
C PHE A 160 4.57 -2.50 5.30
N SER A 161 5.75 -2.94 4.86
CA SER A 161 6.58 -2.22 3.90
C SER A 161 6.63 -2.89 2.54
N LEU A 162 6.65 -2.05 1.51
CA LEU A 162 7.10 -2.37 0.15
C LEU A 162 8.40 -1.61 -0.09
N GLU A 163 9.44 -2.27 -0.58
CA GLU A 163 10.79 -1.68 -0.62
C GLU A 163 11.44 -1.81 -1.99
N GLY A 164 12.19 -0.79 -2.37
CA GLY A 164 12.85 -0.74 -3.67
C GLY A 164 13.80 0.43 -3.80
N THR A 165 14.21 0.68 -5.04
CA THR A 165 15.04 1.83 -5.41
C THR A 165 14.38 2.61 -6.54
N ILE A 166 14.61 3.92 -6.55
CA ILE A 166 14.17 4.82 -7.63
C ILE A 166 15.41 5.48 -8.20
N GLU A 167 15.56 5.44 -9.52
CA GLU A 167 16.67 6.13 -10.19
C GLU A 167 16.52 7.66 -10.11
N ALA A 168 17.59 8.37 -10.43
CA ALA A 168 17.58 9.83 -10.45
C ALA A 168 16.52 10.35 -11.43
N THR A 169 15.71 11.32 -11.00
CA THR A 169 14.68 11.96 -11.83
C THR A 169 13.67 10.99 -12.47
N ASP A 170 13.53 9.79 -11.90
CA ASP A 170 12.68 8.72 -12.41
C ASP A 170 11.54 8.41 -11.42
N GLU A 171 10.65 7.52 -11.81
CA GLU A 171 9.53 7.06 -11.02
C GLU A 171 9.49 5.54 -10.88
N VAL A 172 8.79 5.09 -9.85
CA VAL A 172 8.50 3.67 -9.65
C VAL A 172 7.04 3.52 -9.26
N ASN A 173 6.41 2.43 -9.72
CA ASN A 173 5.05 2.10 -9.32
C ASN A 173 5.04 1.05 -8.21
N ALA A 174 4.35 1.39 -7.13
CA ALA A 174 3.86 0.44 -6.15
C ALA A 174 2.37 0.21 -6.38
N TYR A 175 1.90 -0.97 -6.00
CA TYR A 175 0.49 -1.30 -5.97
C TYR A 175 0.13 -1.73 -4.57
N PHE A 176 -0.99 -1.23 -4.08
CA PHE A 176 -1.63 -1.68 -2.86
C PHE A 176 -3.01 -2.20 -3.22
N TRP A 177 -3.42 -3.32 -2.66
CA TRP A 177 -4.80 -3.74 -2.76
C TRP A 177 -5.35 -4.29 -1.46
N LEU A 178 -6.67 -4.14 -1.35
CA LEU A 178 -7.45 -4.63 -0.25
C LEU A 178 -8.60 -5.48 -0.79
N CYS A 179 -8.81 -6.67 -0.24
CA CYS A 179 -9.94 -7.53 -0.55
C CYS A 179 -10.84 -7.65 0.67
N THR A 180 -12.16 -7.72 0.47
CA THR A 180 -13.13 -8.02 1.54
C THR A 180 -14.02 -9.19 1.17
N GLY A 181 -14.29 -10.05 2.17
CA GLY A 181 -15.08 -11.25 1.97
C GLY A 181 -15.79 -11.69 3.24
N ARG A 182 -16.63 -12.71 3.11
CA ARG A 182 -17.35 -13.36 4.22
C ARG A 182 -16.63 -14.60 4.74
N ASN A 183 -15.60 -15.03 4.03
CA ASN A 183 -14.74 -16.15 4.37
C ASN A 183 -13.35 -15.92 3.74
N GLU A 184 -12.39 -16.72 4.19
CA GLU A 184 -11.01 -16.66 3.71
C GLU A 184 -10.91 -16.97 2.21
N ASN A 185 -11.64 -17.96 1.69
CA ASN A 185 -11.57 -18.33 0.27
C ASN A 185 -11.93 -17.17 -0.66
N GLU A 186 -12.93 -16.35 -0.31
CA GLU A 186 -13.30 -15.17 -1.09
C GLU A 186 -12.15 -14.17 -1.20
N ILE A 187 -11.51 -13.80 -0.08
CA ILE A 187 -10.42 -12.82 -0.09
C ILE A 187 -9.16 -13.37 -0.77
N ILE A 188 -8.89 -14.68 -0.64
CA ILE A 188 -7.74 -15.34 -1.28
C ILE A 188 -7.92 -15.41 -2.79
N ASN A 189 -9.13 -15.77 -3.26
CA ASN A 189 -9.43 -15.80 -4.69
C ASN A 189 -9.32 -14.41 -5.31
N ASP A 190 -9.87 -13.38 -4.65
CA ASP A 190 -9.78 -12.00 -5.13
C ASP A 190 -8.33 -11.51 -5.15
N ASN A 191 -7.52 -11.84 -4.12
CA ASN A 191 -6.09 -11.55 -4.08
C ASN A 191 -5.33 -12.20 -5.25
N LEU A 192 -5.58 -13.48 -5.52
CA LEU A 192 -4.93 -14.20 -6.62
C LEU A 192 -5.29 -13.59 -7.99
N LEU A 193 -6.56 -13.26 -8.22
CA LEU A 193 -7.00 -12.63 -9.46
C LEU A 193 -6.34 -11.26 -9.68
N LEU A 194 -6.23 -10.45 -8.62
CA LEU A 194 -5.53 -9.16 -8.69
C LEU A 194 -4.05 -9.33 -9.00
N GLN A 195 -3.36 -10.27 -8.34
CA GLN A 195 -1.95 -10.56 -8.61
C GLN A 195 -1.70 -10.99 -10.05
N LEU A 196 -2.52 -11.90 -10.60
CA LEU A 196 -2.42 -12.36 -11.99
C LEU A 196 -2.65 -11.21 -12.98
N ASN A 197 -3.69 -10.40 -12.75
CA ASN A 197 -4.01 -9.27 -13.62
C ASN A 197 -2.93 -8.18 -13.57
N LEU A 198 -2.41 -7.87 -12.37
CA LEU A 198 -1.33 -6.91 -12.19
C LEU A 198 -0.05 -7.36 -12.89
N GLN A 199 0.32 -8.64 -12.76
CA GLN A 199 1.48 -9.17 -13.46
C GLN A 199 1.33 -9.00 -14.96
N ASN A 200 0.20 -9.41 -15.54
CA ASN A 200 -0.07 -9.25 -16.97
C ASN A 200 0.01 -7.79 -17.42
N TRP A 201 -0.55 -6.87 -16.63
CA TRP A 201 -0.50 -5.44 -16.95
C TRP A 201 0.91 -4.86 -16.86
N ILE A 202 1.67 -5.20 -15.82
CA ILE A 202 3.07 -4.78 -15.66
C ILE A 202 3.93 -5.31 -16.83
N TYR A 203 3.78 -6.60 -17.18
CA TYR A 203 4.50 -7.18 -18.32
C TYR A 203 4.17 -6.48 -19.64
N SER A 204 2.91 -6.13 -19.87
CA SER A 204 2.49 -5.45 -21.10
C SER A 204 3.13 -4.07 -21.22
N ASN A 205 3.14 -3.30 -20.13
CA ASN A 205 3.76 -1.97 -20.09
C ASN A 205 5.30 -2.03 -20.22
N ASP A 206 5.96 -3.03 -19.62
CA ASP A 206 7.41 -3.22 -19.72
C ASP A 206 7.81 -3.48 -21.20
N ILE A 207 7.02 -4.28 -21.93
CA ILE A 207 7.24 -4.55 -23.35
C ILE A 207 7.11 -3.26 -24.17
N GLU A 208 6.04 -2.48 -23.97
CA GLU A 208 5.81 -1.23 -24.71
C GLU A 208 6.94 -0.22 -24.48
N LYS A 209 7.38 -0.03 -23.23
CA LYS A 209 8.53 0.84 -22.91
C LYS A 209 9.82 0.37 -23.58
N THR A 210 10.06 -0.93 -23.61
CA THR A 210 11.25 -1.51 -24.27
C THR A 210 11.23 -1.23 -25.77
N VAL A 211 10.10 -1.47 -26.44
CA VAL A 211 9.94 -1.22 -27.88
C VAL A 211 10.12 0.26 -28.23
N GLN A 212 9.57 1.17 -27.42
CA GLN A 212 9.77 2.61 -27.60
C GLN A 212 11.23 3.04 -27.41
N SER A 213 11.96 2.44 -26.47
CA SER A 213 13.37 2.76 -26.23
C SER A 213 14.31 2.26 -27.34
N CYS A 214 13.96 1.17 -28.04
CA CYS A 214 14.74 0.65 -29.17
C CYS A 214 14.44 1.36 -30.51
N SER A 215 13.40 2.18 -30.56
CA SER A 215 12.96 2.90 -31.77
C SER A 215 13.54 4.32 -31.89
N ASN A 216 14.38 4.73 -30.93
CA ASN A 216 15.13 5.98 -30.90
C ASN A 216 16.64 5.70 -30.93
#